data_AF-A0A2K1E5J3-F1
#
_entry.id   AF-A0A2K1E5J3-F1
#
_cell.length_a   1.000
_cell.length_b   1.000
_cell.length_c   1.000
_cell.angle_alpha   90.00
_cell.angle_beta   90.00
_cell.angle_gamma   90.00
#
_symmetry.space_group_name_H-M   'P 1'
#
loop_
_entity.id
_entity.type
_entity.pdbx_description
1 polymer ?
#
loop_
_entity_poly.entity_id
_entity_poly.type
_entity_poly.pdbx_seq_one_letter_code
_entity_poly.pdbx_strand_id
1 'polypeptide(L)' 'MLEMRPECERCGAGLPAEGAGAFICSLECTFCATCADELDDICPNCKGELMDRPTRPKRLHDKYPPTILRAQSTSTGAA' A
#
# COMPACT_ATOMS: atom_id res chain seq x y z
N MET A 1 9.32 10.55 2.38
CA MET A 1 9.01 9.58 3.45
C MET A 1 7.78 8.83 2.99
N LEU A 2 7.73 7.51 3.13
CA LEU A 2 6.59 6.71 2.65
C LEU A 2 5.25 7.27 3.16
N GLU A 3 4.24 7.31 2.32
CA GLU A 3 2.91 7.83 2.66
C GLU A 3 2.19 6.91 3.66
N MET A 4 2.50 5.62 3.68
CA MET A 4 1.81 4.61 4.51
C MET A 4 0.30 4.57 4.23
N ARG A 5 -0.07 4.31 2.97
CA ARG A 5 -1.48 4.26 2.55
C ARG A 5 -2.30 3.29 3.42
N PRO A 6 -3.45 3.72 3.97
CA PRO A 6 -4.12 2.99 5.04
C PRO A 6 -5.01 1.84 4.53
N GLU A 7 -5.12 1.63 3.22
CA GLU A 7 -6.04 0.67 2.61
C GLU A 7 -5.38 -0.06 1.44
N CYS A 8 -5.77 -1.32 1.21
CA CYS A 8 -5.42 -2.08 0.02
C CYS A 8 -6.12 -1.47 -1.21
N GLU A 9 -5.38 -1.16 -2.27
CA GLU A 9 -5.94 -0.54 -3.48
C GLU A 9 -6.88 -1.45 -4.27
N ARG A 10 -6.82 -2.77 -4.06
CA ARG A 10 -7.69 -3.75 -4.75
C ARG A 10 -8.97 -4.08 -3.99
N CYS A 11 -8.88 -4.37 -2.69
CA CYS A 11 -10.02 -4.85 -1.89
C CYS A 11 -10.46 -3.88 -0.78
N GLY A 12 -9.75 -2.78 -0.55
CA GLY A 12 -10.07 -1.79 0.49
C GLY A 12 -9.79 -2.25 1.92
N ALA A 13 -9.16 -3.41 2.13
CA ALA A 13 -8.79 -3.87 3.47
C ALA A 13 -7.87 -2.86 4.18
N GLY A 14 -8.11 -2.61 5.47
CA GLY A 14 -7.29 -1.69 6.26
C GLY A 14 -5.87 -2.20 6.46
N LEU A 15 -4.90 -1.31 6.25
CA LEU A 15 -3.46 -1.57 6.32
C LEU A 15 -2.80 -0.56 7.25
N PRO A 16 -2.93 -0.74 8.59
CA PRO A 16 -2.37 0.17 9.59
C PRO A 16 -0.85 0.29 9.43
N ALA A 17 -0.34 1.49 9.67
CA ALA A 17 1.06 1.79 9.43
C ALA A 17 2.00 1.02 10.36
N GLU A 18 1.56 0.72 11.58
CA GLU A 18 2.28 -0.06 12.58
C GLU A 18 2.17 -1.57 12.40
N GLY A 19 1.28 -2.04 11.52
CA GLY A 19 0.99 -3.46 11.31
C GLY A 19 1.74 -4.03 10.11
N ALA A 20 2.11 -5.31 10.20
CA ALA A 20 2.61 -6.08 9.07
C ALA A 20 1.49 -6.49 8.10
N GLY A 21 1.83 -7.10 6.96
CA GLY A 21 0.86 -7.65 6.01
C GLY A 21 0.39 -6.67 4.93
N ALA A 22 1.10 -5.55 4.77
CA ALA A 22 0.96 -4.66 3.63
C ALA A 22 2.17 -4.86 2.70
N PHE A 23 1.92 -4.88 1.40
CA PHE A 23 2.90 -4.96 0.33
C PHE A 23 2.89 -3.65 -0.47
N ILE A 24 4.04 -3.24 -0.98
CA ILE A 24 4.24 -1.95 -1.64
C ILE A 24 5.18 -2.08 -2.84
N CYS A 25 4.92 -1.34 -3.91
CA CYS A 25 5.88 -1.18 -5.02
C CYS A 25 6.70 0.12 -4.88
N SER A 26 7.66 0.35 -5.77
CA SER A 26 8.50 1.57 -5.78
C SER A 26 7.74 2.88 -5.98
N LEU A 27 6.50 2.82 -6.49
CA LEU A 27 5.59 3.96 -6.66
C LEU A 27 4.53 4.06 -5.55
N GLU A 28 4.73 3.32 -4.46
CA GLU A 28 3.88 3.31 -3.28
C GLU A 28 2.44 2.79 -3.47
N CYS A 29 2.13 2.10 -4.58
CA CYS A 29 0.89 1.32 -4.69
C CYS A 29 0.88 0.24 -3.58
N THR A 30 -0.19 0.18 -2.80
CA THR A 30 -0.24 -0.65 -1.58
C THR A 30 -1.32 -1.72 -1.67
N PHE A 31 -0.98 -2.96 -1.32
CA PHE A 31 -1.88 -4.11 -1.33
C PHE A 31 -1.79 -4.91 -0.02
N CYS A 32 -2.85 -5.62 0.37
CA CYS A 32 -2.77 -6.58 1.47
C CYS A 32 -2.06 -7.86 1.02
N ALA A 33 -1.54 -8.64 1.96
CA ALA A 33 -0.85 -9.90 1.69
C ALA A 33 -1.64 -10.84 0.76
N THR A 34 -2.95 -11.02 1.00
CA THR A 34 -3.81 -11.86 0.15
C THR A 34 -3.89 -11.34 -1.29
N CYS A 35 -4.01 -10.02 -1.48
CA CYS A 35 -4.06 -9.47 -2.82
C CYS A 35 -2.69 -9.51 -3.51
N ALA A 36 -1.59 -9.33 -2.78
CA ALA A 36 -0.23 -9.44 -3.34
C ALA A 36 0.05 -10.86 -3.83
N ASP A 37 -0.33 -11.87 -3.04
CA ASP A 37 -0.24 -13.29 -3.40
C ASP A 37 -1.07 -13.62 -4.65
N GLU A 38 -2.33 -13.17 -4.71
CA GLU A 38 -3.18 -13.33 -5.91
C GLU A 38 -2.66 -12.55 -7.15
N LEU A 39 -1.73 -11.62 -6.95
CA LEU A 39 -1.10 -10.82 -8.00
C LEU A 39 0.32 -11.35 -8.34
N ASP A 40 0.73 -12.49 -7.78
CA ASP A 40 2.06 -13.09 -7.93
C ASP A 40 3.20 -12.10 -7.62
N ASP A 41 3.00 -11.26 -6.60
CA ASP A 41 3.91 -10.17 -6.22
C ASP A 41 4.22 -9.17 -7.34
N ILE A 42 3.33 -9.05 -8.34
CA ILE A 42 3.44 -8.05 -9.42
C ILE A 42 2.38 -6.97 -9.25
N CYS A 43 2.82 -5.72 -9.15
CA CYS A 43 1.91 -4.59 -9.06
C CYS A 43 1.09 -4.44 -10.35
N PRO A 44 -0.25 -4.47 -10.28
CA PRO A 44 -1.10 -4.38 -11.48
C PRO A 44 -1.04 -2.99 -12.12
N ASN A 45 -0.70 -1.96 -11.34
CA ASN A 45 -0.67 -0.56 -11.77
C ASN A 45 0.63 -0.20 -12.51
N CYS A 46 1.79 -0.60 -11.97
CA CYS A 46 3.10 -0.20 -12.53
C CYS A 46 3.91 -1.37 -13.12
N LYS A 47 3.45 -2.61 -12.99
CA LYS A 47 4.12 -3.84 -13.42
C LYS A 47 5.49 -4.11 -12.76
N GLY A 48 5.81 -3.40 -11.68
CA GLY A 48 6.98 -3.68 -10.84
C GLY A 48 6.68 -4.71 -9.75
N GLU A 49 7.71 -5.08 -9.00
CA GLU A 49 7.59 -6.00 -7.85
C GLU A 49 6.83 -5.36 -6.68
N LEU A 50 6.07 -6.19 -5.98
CA LEU A 50 5.49 -5.91 -4.68
C LEU A 50 6.40 -6.53 -3.61
N MET A 51 6.83 -5.70 -2.66
CA MET A 51 7.67 -6.13 -1.54
C MET A 51 6.97 -5.82 -0.23
N ASP A 52 7.36 -6.49 0.85
CA ASP A 52 6.87 -6.18 2.19
C ASP A 52 7.03 -4.69 2.53
N ARG A 53 5.93 -4.04 2.88
CA ARG A 53 5.93 -2.64 3.28
C ARG A 53 6.51 -2.51 4.69
N PRO A 54 7.58 -1.74 4.91
CA PRO A 54 8.11 -1.51 6.25
C PRO A 54 7.07 -0.89 7.18
N THR A 55 6.98 -1.39 8.41
CA THR A 55 6.07 -0.82 9.42
C THR A 55 6.62 0.49 9.99
N ARG A 56 5.72 1.44 10.28
CA ARG A 56 6.00 2.65 11.06
C ARG A 56 5.49 2.49 12.49
N PRO A 57 6.38 2.39 13.49
CA PRO A 57 5.99 2.24 14.90
C PRO A 57 5.09 3.38 15.40
N LYS A 58 4.11 3.07 16.25
CA LYS A 58 3.17 4.06 16.83
C LYS A 58 3.85 5.26 17.47
N ARG A 59 4.97 5.06 18.18
CA ARG A 59 5.75 6.15 18.81
C ARG A 59 6.26 7.23 17.84
N LEU A 60 6.26 6.93 16.53
CA LEU A 60 6.68 7.85 15.49
C LEU A 60 5.51 8.53 14.78
N HIS A 61 4.24 8.16 15.05
CA HIS A 61 3.09 8.69 14.33
C HIS A 61 2.89 10.19 14.58
N ASP A 62 3.15 10.69 15.78
CA ASP A 62 3.05 12.13 16.06
C ASP A 62 4.06 12.96 15.25
N LYS A 63 5.26 12.42 15.05
CA LYS A 63 6.33 13.08 14.29
C LYS A 63 6.21 12.86 12.78
N TYR A 64 5.70 11.71 12.38
CA TYR A 64 5.66 11.19 11.02
C TYR A 64 4.32 10.49 10.77
N PRO A 65 3.21 11.23 10.71
CA PRO A 65 1.88 10.64 10.63
C PRO A 65 1.72 9.81 9.36
N PRO A 66 1.05 8.65 9.42
CA PRO A 66 0.63 7.95 8.22
C PRO A 66 -0.46 8.76 7.49
N THR A 67 -0.57 8.57 6.18
CA THR A 67 -1.55 9.25 5.35
C THR A 67 -2.97 8.84 5.72
N ILE A 68 -3.86 9.84 5.80
CA ILE A 68 -5.29 9.69 6.12
C ILE A 68 -6.16 9.66 4.85
N LEU A 69 -5.57 9.97 3.70
CA LEU A 69 -6.28 10.04 2.42
C LEU A 69 -6.37 8.65 1.79
N ARG A 70 -7.59 8.28 1.42
CA ARG A 70 -7.88 7.11 0.57
C ARG A 70 -7.15 7.28 -0.76
N ALA A 71 -6.35 6.28 -1.14
CA ALA A 71 -5.79 6.20 -2.48
C ALA A 71 -6.95 6.15 -3.48
N GLN A 72 -7.15 7.23 -4.24
CA GLN A 72 -8.09 7.20 -5.35
C GLN A 72 -7.50 6.25 -6.39
N SER A 73 -8.13 5.10 -6.57
CA SER A 73 -7.84 4.19 -7.68
C SER A 73 -8.13 4.94 -8.97
N THR A 74 -7.12 5.56 -9.58
CA THR A 74 -7.26 6.13 -10.91
C THR A 74 -7.33 4.98 -11.90
N SER A 75 -8.52 4.42 -12.06
CA SER A 75 -8.90 3.67 -13.25
C SER A 75 -9.05 4.65 -14.41
N THR A 76 -7.95 5.26 -14.85
CA THR A 76 -7.95 5.97 -16.12
C THR A 76 -7.64 4.94 -17.19
N GLY A 77 -8.71 4.37 -17.75
CA GLY A 77 -8.64 3.77 -19.08
C GLY A 77 -8.04 4.79 -20.04
N ALA A 78 -7.02 4.37 -20.78
CA ALA A 78 -6.57 5.05 -21.97
C ALA A 78 -6.56 4.01 -23.09
N ALA A 79 -7.27 4.38 -24.15
CA ALA A 79 -7.62 3.66 -25.38
C ALA A 79 -6.52 2.78 -25.98
#